data_AF-A0A5B7THP7-F1
#
_entry.id   AF-A0A5B7THP7-F1
#
_cell.length_a   1.000
_cell.length_b   1.000
_cell.length_c   1.000
_cell.angle_alpha   90.00
_cell.angle_beta   90.00
_cell.angle_gamma   90.00
#
_symmetry.space_group_name_H-M   'P 1'
#
loop_
_entity.id
_entity.type
_entity.pdbx_description
1 polymer ?
#
loop_
_entity_poly.entity_id
_entity_poly.type
_entity_poly.pdbx_seq_one_letter_code
_entity_poly.pdbx_strand_id
1 'polypeptide(L)'
;MKLRRSMLFIPGNNPGMIQNAGVLGADSIILDLEDAVSISEKDSARILVRNALKFLDFYDTEVVVRINPLSTDFGYDDIKEISKVRPHGLLIPKSTEEDIKACDDILNRIEEFEGMKRQSIKLFPLIETAYGLENVYNIIKSSERVEGVLIGAEDLTADLGIKRTKEGDEIFYARCKVASACRAFRVDAIDTPFTDLNDEESFIKDINRAKSIGMTGKAAINPRQIDTIHEVFAPSLDEINYAIRIMKAKDEAKKEGKGVFSLDGKMVDAPIIARAQNILDKAKLSGLYKG
;
A
#
# COMPACT_ATOMS: atom_id res chain seq x y z
N MET A 1 6.83 10.93 4.95
CA MET A 1 6.29 9.57 4.88
C MET A 1 4.78 9.71 5.02
N LYS A 2 4.01 9.26 4.02
CA LYS A 2 2.56 9.23 4.08
C LYS A 2 2.14 7.90 4.73
N LEU A 3 1.08 7.88 5.51
CA LEU A 3 0.54 6.62 6.02
C LEU A 3 -0.27 5.93 4.91
N ARG A 4 -0.15 4.61 4.82
CA ARG A 4 -0.91 3.75 3.90
C ARG A 4 -1.33 2.47 4.61
N ARG A 5 -1.89 2.60 5.81
CA ARG A 5 -2.34 1.45 6.63
C ARG A 5 -3.49 0.73 5.92
N SER A 6 -4.40 1.49 5.32
CA SER A 6 -5.53 0.97 4.55
C SER A 6 -5.54 1.50 3.12
N MET A 7 -5.78 0.63 2.14
CA MET A 7 -6.10 1.03 0.76
C MET A 7 -7.48 0.47 0.37
N LEU A 8 -8.52 1.30 0.35
CA LEU A 8 -9.89 0.87 0.10
C LEU A 8 -10.20 0.81 -1.41
N PHE A 9 -10.55 -0.37 -1.92
CA PHE A 9 -11.07 -0.54 -3.27
C PHE A 9 -12.49 0.03 -3.42
N ILE A 10 -12.69 0.79 -4.49
CA ILE A 10 -13.96 1.40 -4.87
C ILE A 10 -14.17 1.17 -6.38
N PRO A 11 -15.26 0.50 -6.81
CA PRO A 11 -15.54 0.28 -8.22
C PRO A 11 -15.66 1.60 -9.00
N GLY A 12 -14.90 1.73 -10.09
CA GLY A 12 -14.84 2.93 -10.92
C GLY A 12 -16.12 3.21 -11.72
N ASN A 13 -17.04 2.24 -11.80
CA ASN A 13 -18.37 2.38 -12.40
C ASN A 13 -19.47 2.75 -11.38
N ASN A 14 -19.13 2.94 -10.09
CA ASN A 14 -20.12 3.25 -9.05
C ASN A 14 -20.02 4.71 -8.57
N PRO A 15 -20.79 5.65 -9.16
CA PRO A 15 -20.69 7.07 -8.83
C PRO A 15 -21.06 7.37 -7.36
N GLY A 16 -22.00 6.63 -6.79
CA GLY A 16 -22.42 6.83 -5.40
C GLY A 16 -21.34 6.48 -4.39
N MET A 17 -20.55 5.42 -4.66
CA MET A 17 -19.40 5.08 -3.82
C MET A 17 -18.24 6.06 -4.01
N ILE A 18 -17.94 6.42 -5.26
CA ILE A 18 -16.86 7.36 -5.58
C ILE A 18 -17.10 8.72 -4.91
N GLN A 19 -18.33 9.23 -4.94
CA GLN A 19 -18.69 10.51 -4.33
C GLN A 19 -18.38 10.57 -2.82
N ASN A 20 -18.52 9.45 -2.11
CA ASN A 20 -18.32 9.39 -0.66
C ASN A 20 -16.90 8.97 -0.28
N ALA A 21 -16.05 8.60 -1.23
CA ALA A 21 -14.79 7.94 -0.98
C ALA A 21 -13.84 8.70 -0.03
N GLY A 22 -13.76 10.03 -0.20
CA GLY A 22 -12.85 10.88 0.57
C GLY A 22 -13.21 11.06 2.04
N VAL A 23 -14.41 10.67 2.48
CA VAL A 23 -14.86 10.81 3.88
C VAL A 23 -14.94 9.47 4.63
N LEU A 24 -14.51 8.37 4.01
CA LEU A 24 -14.59 7.03 4.61
C LEU A 24 -13.49 6.75 5.65
N GLY A 25 -12.51 7.65 5.78
CA GLY A 25 -11.44 7.52 6.77
C GLY A 25 -10.26 6.62 6.36
N ALA A 26 -10.24 6.13 5.11
CA ALA A 26 -9.10 5.36 4.61
C ALA A 26 -7.88 6.27 4.37
N ASP A 27 -6.67 5.77 4.65
CA ASP A 27 -5.42 6.48 4.30
C ASP A 27 -5.30 6.66 2.76
N SER A 28 -5.67 5.63 2.01
CA SER A 28 -5.75 5.65 0.54
C SER A 28 -7.03 4.97 0.04
N ILE A 29 -7.52 5.41 -1.11
CA ILE A 29 -8.56 4.75 -1.91
C ILE A 29 -7.98 4.31 -3.25
N ILE A 30 -8.52 3.21 -3.77
CA ILE A 30 -8.21 2.66 -5.08
C ILE A 30 -9.50 2.74 -5.91
N LEU A 31 -9.54 3.68 -6.86
CA LEU A 31 -10.61 3.74 -7.85
C LEU A 31 -10.34 2.69 -8.93
N ASP A 32 -11.20 1.70 -9.03
CA ASP A 32 -10.93 0.49 -9.78
C ASP A 32 -11.51 0.50 -11.19
N LEU A 33 -10.65 0.40 -12.21
CA LEU A 33 -11.06 0.24 -13.61
C LEU A 33 -10.92 -1.22 -14.09
N GLU A 34 -10.41 -2.13 -13.26
CA GLU A 34 -10.16 -3.54 -13.59
C GLU A 34 -11.32 -4.45 -13.11
N ASP A 35 -11.10 -5.41 -12.21
CA ASP A 35 -12.02 -6.54 -12.01
C ASP A 35 -13.41 -6.15 -11.50
N ALA A 36 -13.53 -5.02 -10.78
CA ALA A 36 -14.83 -4.55 -10.32
C ALA A 36 -15.68 -3.91 -11.44
N VAL A 37 -15.15 -3.79 -12.65
CA VAL A 37 -15.80 -3.16 -13.80
C VAL A 37 -15.97 -4.18 -14.92
N SER A 38 -17.20 -4.34 -15.39
CA SER A 38 -17.50 -5.20 -16.53
C SER A 38 -16.81 -4.70 -17.80
N ILE A 39 -16.47 -5.60 -18.72
CA ILE A 39 -15.80 -5.27 -19.99
C ILE A 39 -16.59 -4.20 -20.77
N SER A 40 -17.93 -4.30 -20.80
CA SER A 40 -18.80 -3.34 -21.49
C SER A 40 -18.83 -1.95 -20.85
N GLU A 41 -18.37 -1.80 -19.62
CA GLU A 41 -18.42 -0.54 -18.87
C GLU A 41 -17.06 0.15 -18.75
N LYS A 42 -15.96 -0.47 -19.20
CA LYS A 42 -14.59 0.04 -19.04
C LYS A 42 -14.44 1.50 -19.48
N ASP A 43 -14.98 1.84 -20.64
CA ASP A 43 -14.91 3.20 -21.18
C ASP A 43 -15.71 4.19 -20.34
N SER A 44 -16.92 3.80 -19.93
CA SER A 44 -17.78 4.64 -19.09
C SER A 44 -17.18 4.85 -17.70
N ALA A 45 -16.61 3.80 -17.10
CA ALA A 45 -15.92 3.85 -15.82
C ALA A 45 -14.69 4.76 -15.88
N ARG A 46 -13.87 4.66 -16.94
CA ARG A 46 -12.70 5.52 -17.16
C ARG A 46 -13.10 6.99 -17.21
N ILE A 47 -14.16 7.32 -17.96
CA ILE A 47 -14.67 8.69 -18.06
C ILE A 47 -15.21 9.17 -16.70
N LEU A 48 -15.92 8.31 -15.97
CA LEU A 48 -16.44 8.62 -14.64
C LEU A 48 -15.32 8.91 -13.65
N VAL A 49 -14.32 8.02 -13.54
CA VAL A 49 -13.15 8.20 -12.66
C VAL A 49 -12.37 9.45 -13.04
N ARG A 50 -12.14 9.71 -14.34
CA ARG A 50 -11.49 10.94 -14.81
C ARG A 50 -12.24 12.19 -14.35
N ASN A 51 -13.56 12.21 -14.46
CA ASN A 51 -14.37 13.36 -14.05
C ASN A 51 -14.43 13.48 -12.52
N ALA A 52 -14.50 12.36 -11.80
CA ALA A 52 -14.43 12.35 -10.34
C ALA A 52 -13.13 13.00 -9.85
N LEU A 53 -11.98 12.62 -10.41
CA LEU A 53 -10.68 13.22 -10.09
C LEU A 53 -10.58 14.71 -10.41
N LYS A 54 -11.32 15.21 -11.42
CA LYS A 54 -11.34 16.63 -11.78
C LYS A 54 -12.22 17.48 -10.88
N PHE A 55 -13.33 16.94 -10.41
CA PHE A 55 -14.44 17.74 -9.87
C PHE A 55 -14.81 17.41 -8.43
N LEU A 56 -14.38 16.28 -7.89
CA LEU A 56 -14.63 15.92 -6.49
C LEU A 56 -13.41 16.27 -5.62
N ASP A 57 -13.70 16.62 -4.38
CA ASP A 57 -12.69 16.78 -3.34
C ASP A 57 -12.60 15.47 -2.53
N PHE A 58 -11.41 14.87 -2.52
CA PHE A 58 -11.11 13.67 -1.73
C PHE A 58 -10.41 14.02 -0.41
N TYR A 59 -10.34 15.31 -0.07
CA TYR A 59 -9.69 15.85 1.11
C TYR A 59 -8.23 15.39 1.18
N ASP A 60 -7.78 14.88 2.34
CA ASP A 60 -6.42 14.39 2.54
C ASP A 60 -6.20 12.93 2.09
N THR A 61 -7.26 12.28 1.57
CA THR A 61 -7.22 10.86 1.16
C THR A 61 -6.32 10.69 -0.07
N GLU A 62 -5.40 9.72 -0.02
CA GLU A 62 -4.64 9.36 -1.22
C GLU A 62 -5.52 8.67 -2.26
N VAL A 63 -5.57 9.22 -3.48
CA VAL A 63 -6.34 8.64 -4.57
C VAL A 63 -5.42 7.93 -5.56
N VAL A 64 -5.49 6.60 -5.55
CA VAL A 64 -4.82 5.70 -6.48
C VAL A 64 -5.86 5.17 -7.46
N VAL A 65 -5.49 4.97 -8.73
CA VAL A 65 -6.38 4.35 -9.72
C VAL A 65 -5.81 3.01 -10.15
N ARG A 66 -6.58 1.92 -10.00
CA ARG A 66 -6.22 0.62 -10.61
C ARG A 66 -6.59 0.67 -12.08
N ILE A 67 -5.57 0.61 -12.93
CA ILE A 67 -5.76 0.50 -14.38
C ILE A 67 -5.98 -0.95 -14.77
N ASN A 68 -6.41 -1.20 -16.01
CA ASN A 68 -6.37 -2.54 -16.58
C ASN A 68 -4.93 -2.94 -16.94
N PRO A 69 -4.60 -4.25 -17.04
CA PRO A 69 -3.28 -4.71 -17.43
C PRO A 69 -2.85 -4.14 -18.78
N LEU A 70 -1.56 -3.81 -18.94
CA LEU A 70 -1.03 -3.30 -20.21
C LEU A 70 -1.06 -4.33 -21.34
N SER A 71 -1.23 -5.61 -21.02
CA SER A 71 -1.49 -6.67 -21.98
C SER A 71 -2.89 -6.64 -22.61
N THR A 72 -3.77 -5.74 -22.13
CA THR A 72 -5.12 -5.54 -22.67
C THR A 72 -5.22 -4.23 -23.46
N ASP A 73 -6.22 -4.14 -24.33
CA ASP A 73 -6.50 -2.91 -25.09
C ASP A 73 -6.89 -1.72 -24.19
N PHE A 74 -7.25 -1.95 -22.93
CA PHE A 74 -7.74 -0.91 -22.02
C PHE A 74 -6.62 -0.22 -21.24
N GLY A 75 -5.53 -0.92 -20.90
CA GLY A 75 -4.52 -0.42 -19.96
C GLY A 75 -3.83 0.86 -20.42
N TYR A 76 -3.46 0.94 -21.71
CA TYR A 76 -2.85 2.15 -22.27
C TYR A 76 -3.82 3.34 -22.29
N ASP A 77 -5.10 3.09 -22.54
CA ASP A 77 -6.11 4.16 -22.59
C ASP A 77 -6.47 4.65 -21.19
N ASP A 78 -6.48 3.77 -20.19
CA ASP A 78 -6.56 4.15 -18.79
C ASP A 78 -5.41 5.09 -18.41
N ILE A 79 -4.15 4.73 -18.70
CA ILE A 79 -2.99 5.57 -18.38
C ILE A 79 -3.11 6.93 -19.05
N LYS A 80 -3.45 6.99 -20.34
CA LYS A 80 -3.55 8.25 -21.09
C LYS A 80 -4.63 9.19 -20.54
N GLU A 81 -5.80 8.67 -20.18
CA GLU A 81 -6.91 9.49 -19.71
C GLU A 81 -6.75 9.90 -18.25
N ILE A 82 -6.34 8.95 -17.40
CA ILE A 82 -6.26 9.16 -15.96
C ILE A 82 -5.04 9.99 -15.58
N SER A 83 -3.88 9.82 -16.23
CA SER A 83 -2.67 10.55 -15.83
C SER A 83 -2.78 12.06 -16.05
N LYS A 84 -3.58 12.51 -17.03
CA LYS A 84 -3.84 13.94 -17.28
C LYS A 84 -4.60 14.63 -16.14
N VAL A 85 -5.29 13.85 -15.30
CA VAL A 85 -6.03 14.36 -14.14
C VAL A 85 -5.31 14.15 -12.81
N ARG A 86 -4.00 13.89 -12.88
CA ARG A 86 -3.07 13.97 -11.74
C ARG A 86 -3.51 13.14 -10.51
N PRO A 87 -3.83 11.83 -10.66
CA PRO A 87 -4.01 10.98 -9.49
C PRO A 87 -2.71 10.94 -8.68
N HIS A 88 -2.80 10.51 -7.41
CA HIS A 88 -1.59 10.34 -6.59
C HIS A 88 -0.75 9.17 -7.10
N GLY A 89 -1.38 8.12 -7.63
CA GLY A 89 -0.68 7.03 -8.28
C GLY A 89 -1.56 6.09 -9.08
N LEU A 90 -0.91 5.18 -9.79
CA LEU A 90 -1.54 4.11 -10.55
C LEU A 90 -1.17 2.76 -9.93
N LEU A 91 -2.20 1.95 -9.66
CA LEU A 91 -2.05 0.55 -9.30
C LEU A 91 -2.04 -0.28 -10.59
N ILE A 92 -0.94 -1.01 -10.81
CA ILE A 92 -0.66 -1.73 -12.05
C ILE A 92 -0.89 -3.24 -11.82
N PRO A 93 -1.99 -3.83 -12.31
CA PRO A 93 -2.24 -5.26 -12.17
C PRO A 93 -1.22 -6.10 -12.94
N LYS A 94 -0.99 -7.34 -12.48
CA LYS A 94 -0.15 -8.37 -13.11
C LYS A 94 1.24 -7.86 -13.49
N SER A 95 1.79 -7.01 -12.62
CA SER A 95 2.98 -6.22 -12.92
C SER A 95 4.21 -7.06 -13.28
N THR A 96 4.89 -6.65 -14.34
CA THR A 96 6.25 -7.05 -14.70
C THR A 96 7.21 -5.85 -14.69
N GLU A 97 8.52 -6.10 -14.82
CA GLU A 97 9.51 -5.05 -14.98
C GLU A 97 9.25 -4.18 -16.22
N GLU A 98 8.83 -4.81 -17.31
CA GLU A 98 8.49 -4.16 -18.58
C GLU A 98 7.28 -3.25 -18.42
N ASP A 99 6.24 -3.71 -17.72
CA ASP A 99 5.03 -2.93 -17.44
C ASP A 99 5.36 -1.67 -16.64
N ILE A 100 6.16 -1.79 -15.58
CA ILE A 100 6.56 -0.65 -14.75
C ILE A 100 7.39 0.37 -15.54
N LYS A 101 8.32 -0.08 -16.39
CA LYS A 101 9.10 0.80 -17.27
C LYS A 101 8.22 1.50 -18.30
N ALA A 102 7.31 0.75 -18.93
CA ALA A 102 6.38 1.30 -19.91
C ALA A 102 5.48 2.38 -19.28
N CYS A 103 4.93 2.12 -18.10
CA CYS A 103 4.18 3.11 -17.33
C CYS A 103 5.03 4.34 -17.02
N ASP A 104 6.25 4.18 -16.51
CA ASP A 104 7.15 5.30 -16.20
C ASP A 104 7.43 6.16 -17.44
N ASP A 105 7.75 5.54 -18.58
CA ASP A 105 8.02 6.25 -19.84
C ASP A 105 6.80 7.04 -20.35
N ILE A 106 5.60 6.45 -20.28
CA ILE A 106 4.36 7.13 -20.67
C ILE A 106 4.08 8.29 -19.72
N LEU A 107 4.24 8.08 -18.41
CA LEU A 107 4.03 9.12 -17.40
C LEU A 107 5.03 10.27 -17.55
N ASN A 108 6.30 9.99 -17.84
CA ASN A 108 7.31 11.02 -18.10
C ASN A 108 6.89 11.94 -19.25
N ARG A 109 6.38 11.37 -20.35
CA ARG A 109 5.90 12.15 -21.51
C ARG A 109 4.64 12.96 -21.19
N ILE A 110 3.68 12.36 -20.47
CA ILE A 110 2.44 13.05 -20.08
C ILE A 110 2.75 14.19 -19.12
N GLU A 111 3.58 13.95 -18.10
CA GLU A 111 3.97 14.98 -17.14
C GLU A 111 4.69 16.15 -17.81
N GLU A 112 5.60 15.87 -18.75
CA GLU A 112 6.26 16.91 -19.55
C GLU A 112 5.25 17.72 -20.38
N PHE A 113 4.37 17.03 -21.11
CA PHE A 113 3.36 17.67 -21.97
C PHE A 113 2.36 18.53 -21.16
N GLU A 114 1.95 18.05 -19.99
CA GLU A 114 0.95 18.70 -19.12
C GLU A 114 1.59 19.68 -18.10
N GLY A 115 2.91 19.92 -18.21
CA GLY A 115 3.66 20.84 -17.33
C GLY A 115 3.65 20.43 -15.85
N MET A 116 3.56 19.12 -15.58
CA MET A 116 3.56 18.57 -14.22
C MET A 116 4.99 18.42 -13.70
N LYS A 117 5.12 18.34 -12.37
CA LYS A 117 6.40 17.97 -11.75
C LYS A 117 6.75 16.53 -12.17
N ARG A 118 7.98 16.30 -12.62
CA ARG A 118 8.48 14.96 -12.93
C ARG A 118 8.33 14.02 -11.72
N GLN A 119 7.93 12.78 -11.97
CA GLN A 119 7.66 11.76 -10.94
C GLN A 119 6.57 12.16 -9.93
N SER A 120 5.63 13.01 -10.34
CA SER A 120 4.49 13.41 -9.51
C SER A 120 3.49 12.27 -9.31
N ILE A 121 3.24 11.48 -10.36
CA ILE A 121 2.35 10.32 -10.31
C ILE A 121 3.17 9.09 -9.93
N LYS A 122 2.74 8.40 -8.86
CA LYS A 122 3.41 7.23 -8.29
C LYS A 122 2.93 5.93 -8.91
N LEU A 123 3.73 4.88 -8.78
CA LEU A 123 3.39 3.54 -9.25
C LEU A 123 3.25 2.59 -8.07
N PHE A 124 2.23 1.75 -8.14
CA PHE A 124 1.97 0.68 -7.19
C PHE A 124 1.87 -0.63 -7.98
N PRO A 125 2.92 -1.45 -8.04
CA PRO A 125 2.82 -2.77 -8.65
C PRO A 125 1.89 -3.67 -7.82
N LEU A 126 0.97 -4.37 -8.48
CA LEU A 126 0.18 -5.45 -7.88
C LEU A 126 0.80 -6.79 -8.25
N ILE A 127 1.25 -7.52 -7.23
CA ILE A 127 1.89 -8.82 -7.35
C ILE A 127 0.84 -9.91 -7.15
N GLU A 128 0.44 -10.51 -8.26
CA GLU A 128 -0.67 -11.45 -8.30
C GLU A 128 -0.48 -12.59 -9.31
N THR A 129 0.77 -12.79 -9.74
CA THR A 129 1.21 -13.91 -10.57
C THR A 129 2.48 -14.52 -9.98
N ALA A 130 2.75 -15.79 -10.27
CA ALA A 130 3.97 -16.47 -9.85
C ALA A 130 5.21 -15.76 -10.40
N TYR A 131 5.17 -15.28 -11.65
CA TYR A 131 6.25 -14.49 -12.24
C TYR A 131 6.49 -13.19 -11.46
N GLY A 132 5.42 -12.42 -11.19
CA GLY A 132 5.52 -11.16 -10.46
C GLY A 132 6.06 -11.39 -9.04
N LEU A 133 5.60 -12.47 -8.39
CA LEU A 133 6.10 -12.85 -7.08
C LEU A 133 7.59 -13.16 -7.12
N GLU A 134 8.02 -13.97 -8.09
CA GLU A 134 9.43 -14.35 -8.20
C GLU A 134 10.35 -13.16 -8.51
N ASN A 135 9.85 -12.17 -9.23
CA ASN A 135 10.63 -11.02 -9.73
C ASN A 135 10.36 -9.69 -8.99
N VAL A 136 9.61 -9.69 -7.88
CA VAL A 136 9.17 -8.47 -7.17
C VAL A 136 10.30 -7.47 -6.89
N TYR A 137 11.51 -7.93 -6.56
CA TYR A 137 12.66 -7.05 -6.34
C TYR A 137 13.03 -6.24 -7.60
N ASN A 138 13.04 -6.89 -8.77
CA ASN A 138 13.36 -6.26 -10.04
C ASN A 138 12.21 -5.35 -10.51
N ILE A 139 10.96 -5.73 -10.22
CA ILE A 139 9.78 -4.90 -10.50
C ILE A 139 9.88 -3.57 -9.75
N ILE A 140 10.17 -3.60 -8.44
CA ILE A 140 10.35 -2.38 -7.65
C ILE A 140 11.53 -1.56 -8.18
N LYS A 141 12.66 -2.22 -8.50
CA LYS A 141 13.87 -1.57 -9.03
C LYS A 141 13.64 -0.86 -10.38
N SER A 142 12.61 -1.23 -11.12
CA SER A 142 12.39 -0.78 -12.48
C SER A 142 11.97 0.69 -12.60
N SER A 143 11.50 1.32 -11.52
CA SER A 143 11.21 2.75 -11.50
C SER A 143 11.33 3.36 -10.10
N GLU A 144 11.85 4.59 -10.02
CA GLU A 144 11.85 5.39 -8.79
C GLU A 144 10.44 5.91 -8.41
N ARG A 145 9.45 5.75 -9.29
CA ARG A 145 8.05 6.08 -9.00
C ARG A 145 7.37 5.09 -8.06
N VAL A 146 7.94 3.90 -7.88
CA VAL A 146 7.34 2.86 -7.05
C VAL A 146 7.34 3.33 -5.59
N GLU A 147 6.15 3.47 -5.01
CA GLU A 147 6.00 3.94 -3.62
C GLU A 147 5.39 2.88 -2.69
N GLY A 148 4.72 1.88 -3.25
CA GLY A 148 4.29 0.70 -2.53
C GLY A 148 4.00 -0.46 -3.47
N VAL A 149 3.86 -1.66 -2.92
CA VAL A 149 3.52 -2.88 -3.67
C VAL A 149 2.37 -3.58 -2.98
N LEU A 150 1.38 -4.05 -3.76
CA LEU A 150 0.23 -4.79 -3.25
C LEU A 150 0.35 -6.28 -3.59
N ILE A 151 -0.35 -7.14 -2.83
CA ILE A 151 -0.54 -8.56 -3.17
C ILE A 151 -1.99 -8.81 -3.56
N GLY A 152 -2.20 -9.41 -4.74
CA GLY A 152 -3.48 -9.97 -5.17
C GLY A 152 -3.51 -11.46 -4.87
N ALA A 153 -4.00 -11.87 -3.68
CA ALA A 153 -3.91 -13.26 -3.25
C ALA A 153 -4.86 -14.19 -3.99
N GLU A 154 -6.07 -13.72 -4.35
CA GLU A 154 -7.03 -14.53 -5.10
C GLU A 154 -6.43 -14.91 -6.46
N ASP A 155 -6.00 -13.93 -7.25
CA ASP A 155 -5.35 -14.14 -8.54
C ASP A 155 -4.02 -14.89 -8.43
N LEU A 156 -3.20 -14.61 -7.41
CA LEU A 156 -1.95 -15.33 -7.19
C LEU A 156 -2.20 -16.82 -6.93
N THR A 157 -3.17 -17.16 -6.07
CA THR A 157 -3.46 -18.57 -5.79
C THR A 157 -4.06 -19.28 -6.99
N ALA A 158 -4.87 -18.58 -7.79
CA ALA A 158 -5.38 -19.09 -9.06
C ALA A 158 -4.22 -19.37 -10.06
N ASP A 159 -3.28 -18.45 -10.21
CA ASP A 159 -2.11 -18.60 -11.09
C ASP A 159 -1.17 -19.72 -10.62
N LEU A 160 -1.00 -19.89 -9.30
CA LEU A 160 -0.26 -21.00 -8.70
C LEU A 160 -0.99 -22.36 -8.79
N GLY A 161 -2.28 -22.38 -9.14
CA GLY A 161 -3.09 -23.58 -9.16
C GLY A 161 -3.37 -24.17 -7.77
N ILE A 162 -3.40 -23.32 -6.73
CA ILE A 162 -3.65 -23.72 -5.34
C ILE A 162 -4.93 -23.11 -4.81
N LYS A 163 -5.50 -23.73 -3.76
CA LYS A 163 -6.72 -23.24 -3.13
C LYS A 163 -6.42 -22.10 -2.16
N ARG A 164 -7.16 -21.00 -2.28
CA ARG A 164 -7.20 -19.94 -1.27
C ARG A 164 -7.87 -20.43 0.02
N THR A 165 -7.26 -20.15 1.16
CA THR A 165 -7.75 -20.53 2.49
C THR A 165 -7.89 -19.33 3.42
N LYS A 166 -8.65 -19.50 4.51
CA LYS A 166 -8.81 -18.46 5.53
C LYS A 166 -7.55 -18.29 6.37
N GLU A 167 -6.82 -19.38 6.57
CA GLU A 167 -5.58 -19.44 7.34
C GLU A 167 -4.47 -18.63 6.66
N GLY A 168 -4.47 -18.58 5.33
CA GLY A 168 -3.53 -17.78 4.53
C GLY A 168 -2.09 -18.27 4.58
N ASP A 169 -1.88 -19.54 4.93
CA ASP A 169 -0.56 -20.17 4.91
C ASP A 169 -0.02 -20.30 3.48
N GLU A 170 -0.90 -20.51 2.49
CA GLU A 170 -0.54 -20.64 1.09
C GLU A 170 0.03 -19.35 0.47
N ILE A 171 -0.28 -18.19 1.06
CA ILE A 171 0.27 -16.89 0.65
C ILE A 171 1.37 -16.38 1.60
N PHE A 172 1.79 -17.19 2.58
CA PHE A 172 2.78 -16.76 3.56
C PHE A 172 4.14 -16.45 2.93
N TYR A 173 4.59 -17.29 1.99
CA TYR A 173 5.81 -17.02 1.22
C TYR A 173 5.69 -15.71 0.43
N ALA A 174 4.55 -15.50 -0.22
CA ALA A 174 4.30 -14.29 -1.01
C ALA A 174 4.43 -13.03 -0.15
N ARG A 175 3.79 -13.06 1.03
CA ARG A 175 3.86 -11.96 1.99
C ARG A 175 5.30 -11.66 2.44
N CYS A 176 6.04 -12.69 2.85
CA CYS A 176 7.43 -12.54 3.30
C CYS A 176 8.33 -11.98 2.19
N LYS A 177 8.20 -12.48 0.97
CA LYS A 177 9.02 -12.05 -0.17
C LYS A 177 8.76 -10.60 -0.55
N VAL A 178 7.49 -10.22 -0.68
CA VAL A 178 7.09 -8.84 -1.00
C VAL A 178 7.52 -7.89 0.10
N ALA A 179 7.26 -8.20 1.38
CA ALA A 179 7.68 -7.35 2.49
C ALA A 179 9.21 -7.13 2.53
N SER A 180 9.98 -8.20 2.30
CA SER A 180 11.45 -8.11 2.23
C SER A 180 11.92 -7.26 1.04
N ALA A 181 11.34 -7.45 -0.13
CA ALA A 181 11.67 -6.68 -1.33
C ALA A 181 11.33 -5.19 -1.15
N CYS A 182 10.13 -4.87 -0.67
CA CYS A 182 9.72 -3.50 -0.37
C CYS A 182 10.67 -2.83 0.62
N ARG A 183 11.09 -3.57 1.66
CA ARG A 183 12.01 -3.02 2.66
C ARG A 183 13.39 -2.68 2.08
N ALA A 184 13.88 -3.44 1.09
CA ALA A 184 15.14 -3.17 0.41
C ALA A 184 15.14 -1.79 -0.29
N PHE A 185 13.97 -1.35 -0.78
CA PHE A 185 13.79 -0.05 -1.45
C PHE A 185 13.11 1.01 -0.58
N ARG A 186 12.72 0.66 0.66
CA ARG A 186 11.99 1.53 1.60
C ARG A 186 10.65 2.03 1.07
N VAL A 187 9.96 1.17 0.31
CA VAL A 187 8.59 1.38 -0.17
C VAL A 187 7.59 0.62 0.71
N ASP A 188 6.31 0.95 0.60
CA ASP A 188 5.25 0.30 1.37
C ASP A 188 4.97 -1.14 0.86
N ALA A 189 4.58 -2.03 1.77
CA ALA A 189 4.18 -3.40 1.46
C ALA A 189 2.73 -3.58 1.94
N ILE A 190 1.81 -3.66 0.99
CA ILE A 190 0.38 -3.63 1.25
C ILE A 190 -0.16 -5.04 1.04
N ASP A 191 -0.73 -5.58 2.10
CA ASP A 191 -1.30 -6.92 2.10
C ASP A 191 -2.63 -7.00 1.32
N THR A 192 -3.03 -8.21 0.99
CA THR A 192 -4.21 -8.54 0.20
C THR A 192 -5.53 -8.28 0.93
N PRO A 193 -6.68 -8.05 0.25
CA PRO A 193 -7.96 -7.90 0.94
C PRO A 193 -8.40 -9.17 1.65
N PHE A 194 -9.17 -9.00 2.73
CA PHE A 194 -9.88 -10.09 3.40
C PHE A 194 -11.35 -10.06 2.96
N THR A 195 -11.83 -11.15 2.38
CA THR A 195 -13.12 -11.18 1.66
C THR A 195 -14.31 -11.53 2.55
N ASP A 196 -14.11 -12.26 3.65
CA ASP A 196 -15.19 -12.63 4.57
C ASP A 196 -15.48 -11.49 5.57
N LEU A 197 -16.48 -10.68 5.26
CA LEU A 197 -16.84 -9.50 6.07
C LEU A 197 -17.52 -9.85 7.41
N ASN A 198 -17.90 -11.11 7.64
CA ASN A 198 -18.59 -11.53 8.86
C ASN A 198 -17.66 -12.16 9.89
N ASP A 199 -16.40 -12.42 9.52
CA ASP A 199 -15.41 -13.14 10.33
C ASP A 199 -14.34 -12.18 10.87
N GLU A 200 -14.75 -11.33 11.81
CA GLU A 200 -13.91 -10.29 12.41
C GLU A 200 -12.69 -10.88 13.16
N GLU A 201 -12.87 -12.02 13.83
CA GLU A 201 -11.79 -12.68 14.56
C GLU A 201 -10.67 -13.14 13.62
N SER A 202 -11.03 -13.80 12.51
CA SER A 202 -10.06 -14.23 11.50
C SER A 202 -9.43 -13.04 10.78
N PHE A 203 -10.21 -11.98 10.53
CA PHE A 203 -9.69 -10.75 9.95
C PHE A 203 -8.58 -10.12 10.81
N ILE A 204 -8.81 -9.97 12.12
CA ILE A 204 -7.81 -9.45 13.06
C ILE A 204 -6.55 -10.34 13.10
N LYS A 205 -6.73 -11.67 13.13
CA LYS A 205 -5.60 -12.63 13.09
C LYS A 205 -4.79 -12.47 11.79
N ASP A 206 -5.45 -12.34 10.66
CA ASP A 206 -4.81 -12.18 9.35
C ASP A 206 -4.01 -10.85 9.26
N ILE A 207 -4.58 -9.74 9.73
CA ILE A 207 -3.87 -8.45 9.76
C ILE A 207 -2.65 -8.53 10.68
N ASN A 208 -2.79 -9.11 11.87
CA ASN A 208 -1.67 -9.27 12.81
C ASN A 208 -0.54 -10.12 12.21
N ARG A 209 -0.90 -11.20 11.51
CA ARG A 209 0.07 -12.04 10.79
C ARG A 209 0.80 -11.23 9.73
N ALA A 210 0.09 -10.48 8.89
CA ALA A 210 0.69 -9.60 7.88
C ALA A 210 1.62 -8.53 8.49
N LYS A 211 1.18 -7.84 9.56
CA LYS A 211 2.00 -6.86 10.28
C LYS A 211 3.29 -7.47 10.83
N SER A 212 3.20 -8.67 11.42
CA SER A 212 4.33 -9.36 12.06
C SER A 212 5.49 -9.70 11.12
N ILE A 213 5.20 -9.88 9.83
CA ILE A 213 6.19 -10.20 8.79
C ILE A 213 6.62 -8.99 7.97
N GLY A 214 6.20 -7.79 8.38
CA GLY A 214 6.71 -6.54 7.83
C GLY A 214 5.82 -5.87 6.79
N MET A 215 4.57 -6.31 6.60
CA MET A 215 3.60 -5.50 5.85
C MET A 215 3.35 -4.17 6.56
N THR A 216 3.14 -3.12 5.79
CA THR A 216 2.92 -1.75 6.27
C THR A 216 1.46 -1.32 6.19
N GLY A 217 0.64 -2.02 5.42
CA GLY A 217 -0.80 -1.82 5.34
C GLY A 217 -1.52 -3.02 4.74
N LYS A 218 -2.82 -2.85 4.49
CA LYS A 218 -3.69 -3.86 3.90
C LYS A 218 -4.74 -3.23 3.00
N ALA A 219 -5.03 -3.90 1.89
CA ALA A 219 -6.15 -3.55 1.04
C ALA A 219 -7.49 -3.83 1.78
N ALA A 220 -8.46 -2.94 1.60
CA ALA A 220 -9.81 -3.09 2.13
C ALA A 220 -10.80 -3.13 0.96
N ILE A 221 -11.89 -3.88 1.13
CA ILE A 221 -13.01 -3.94 0.17
C ILE A 221 -14.32 -3.42 0.78
N ASN A 222 -14.32 -3.15 2.08
CA ASN A 222 -15.46 -2.59 2.78
C ASN A 222 -15.01 -1.51 3.78
N PRO A 223 -15.71 -0.37 3.89
CA PRO A 223 -15.36 0.67 4.85
C PRO A 223 -15.30 0.19 6.31
N ARG A 224 -16.09 -0.84 6.67
CA ARG A 224 -16.07 -1.45 8.03
C ARG A 224 -14.72 -2.07 8.42
N GLN A 225 -13.83 -2.29 7.46
CA GLN A 225 -12.50 -2.85 7.70
C GLN A 225 -11.47 -1.79 8.10
N ILE A 226 -11.74 -0.50 7.84
CA ILE A 226 -10.75 0.58 7.94
C ILE A 226 -10.25 0.76 9.37
N ASP A 227 -11.18 0.91 10.32
CA ASP A 227 -10.84 1.19 11.72
C ASP A 227 -10.00 0.05 12.32
N THR A 228 -10.40 -1.20 12.09
CA THR A 228 -9.65 -2.39 12.53
C THR A 228 -8.25 -2.45 11.91
N ILE A 229 -8.12 -2.16 10.61
CA ILE A 229 -6.81 -2.09 9.94
C ILE A 229 -5.94 -1.01 10.60
N HIS A 230 -6.50 0.19 10.83
CA HIS A 230 -5.77 1.31 11.41
C HIS A 230 -5.31 1.02 12.84
N GLU A 231 -6.18 0.43 13.65
CA GLU A 231 -5.89 0.02 15.02
C GLU A 231 -4.75 -1.00 15.05
N VAL A 232 -4.84 -2.06 14.24
CA VAL A 232 -3.83 -3.11 14.23
C VAL A 232 -2.49 -2.60 13.69
N PHE A 233 -2.47 -1.78 12.63
CA PHE A 233 -1.21 -1.25 12.09
C PHE A 233 -0.61 -0.09 12.92
N ALA A 234 -1.39 0.54 13.79
CA ALA A 234 -0.88 1.52 14.74
C ALA A 234 0.02 0.85 15.79
N PRO A 235 1.02 1.56 16.32
CA PRO A 235 1.75 1.11 17.50
C PRO A 235 0.85 1.16 18.75
N SER A 236 0.96 0.16 19.62
CA SER A 236 0.25 0.16 20.90
C SER A 236 0.83 1.18 21.87
N LEU A 237 0.05 1.58 22.89
CA LEU A 237 0.54 2.47 23.95
C LEU A 237 1.78 1.89 24.66
N ASP A 238 1.83 0.56 24.86
CA ASP A 238 2.97 -0.10 25.47
C ASP A 238 4.21 -0.05 24.57
N GLU A 239 4.05 -0.25 23.26
CA GLU A 239 5.13 -0.10 22.28
C GLU A 239 5.67 1.34 22.27
N ILE A 240 4.77 2.33 22.31
CA ILE A 240 5.13 3.75 22.36
C ILE A 240 5.89 4.08 23.64
N ASN A 241 5.36 3.69 24.80
CA ASN A 241 5.99 3.93 26.11
C ASN A 241 7.37 3.27 26.19
N TYR A 242 7.50 2.05 25.70
CA TYR A 242 8.78 1.36 25.64
C TYR A 242 9.77 2.07 24.71
N ALA A 243 9.32 2.52 23.53
CA ALA A 243 10.15 3.28 22.60
C ALA A 243 10.62 4.62 23.19
N ILE A 244 9.77 5.35 23.92
CA ILE A 244 10.16 6.58 24.63
C ILE A 244 11.27 6.29 25.65
N ARG A 245 11.14 5.21 26.43
CA ARG A 245 12.15 4.80 27.42
C ARG A 245 13.49 4.46 26.76
N ILE A 246 13.49 3.75 25.64
CA ILE A 246 14.70 3.46 24.85
C ILE A 246 15.37 4.77 24.41
N MET A 247 14.61 5.73 23.89
CA MET A 247 15.17 6.99 23.40
C MET A 247 15.76 7.84 24.53
N LYS A 248 15.12 7.89 25.70
CA LYS A 248 15.68 8.55 26.89
C LYS A 248 16.98 7.89 27.35
N ALA A 249 17.00 6.56 27.47
CA ALA A 249 18.18 5.82 27.90
C ALA A 249 19.34 5.95 26.88
N LYS A 250 19.04 6.06 25.58
CA LYS A 250 20.03 6.37 24.54
C LYS A 250 20.67 7.74 24.75
N ASP A 251 19.89 8.77 25.07
CA ASP A 251 20.41 10.12 25.29
C ASP A 251 21.29 10.20 26.54
N GLU A 252 20.96 9.43 27.59
CA GLU A 252 21.81 9.26 28.79
C GLU A 252 23.10 8.53 28.46
N ALA A 253 23.03 7.37 27.79
CA ALA A 253 24.21 6.59 27.38
C ALA A 253 25.15 7.39 26.47
N LYS A 254 24.61 8.23 25.59
CA LYS A 254 25.39 9.12 24.71
C LYS A 254 26.19 10.16 25.51
N LYS A 255 25.63 10.70 26.60
CA LYS A 255 26.37 11.62 27.50
C LYS A 255 27.54 10.92 28.20
N GLU A 256 27.40 9.63 28.46
CA GLU A 256 28.45 8.78 29.05
C GLU A 256 29.43 8.20 28.01
N GLY A 257 29.26 8.52 26.73
CA GLY A 257 30.10 8.00 25.64
C GLY A 257 29.91 6.50 25.34
N LYS A 258 28.80 5.91 25.77
CA LYS A 258 28.49 4.48 25.57
C LYS A 258 27.68 4.27 24.29
N GLY A 259 28.12 3.33 23.45
CA GLY A 259 27.40 2.91 22.24
C GLY A 259 26.31 1.86 22.47
N VAL A 260 26.34 1.19 23.63
CA VAL A 260 25.41 0.13 24.04
C VAL A 260 25.04 0.36 25.51
N PHE A 261 23.79 0.10 25.88
CA PHE A 261 23.31 0.22 27.27
C PHE A 261 22.33 -0.89 27.62
N SER A 262 21.98 -1.03 28.91
CA SER A 262 21.00 -2.00 29.39
C SER A 262 19.72 -1.27 29.81
N LEU A 263 18.57 -1.79 29.39
CA LEU A 263 17.23 -1.34 29.81
C LEU A 263 16.40 -2.58 30.15
N ASP A 264 15.82 -2.62 31.36
CA ASP A 264 15.07 -3.78 31.87
C ASP A 264 15.82 -5.11 31.76
N GLY A 265 17.14 -5.08 31.99
CA GLY A 265 18.02 -6.25 31.91
C GLY A 265 18.31 -6.73 30.48
N LYS A 266 17.84 -6.01 29.45
CA LYS A 266 18.11 -6.31 28.04
C LYS A 266 19.11 -5.32 27.46
N MET A 267 20.05 -5.84 26.68
CA MET A 267 21.00 -5.03 25.92
C MET A 267 20.27 -4.27 24.82
N VAL A 268 20.55 -2.97 24.72
CA VAL A 268 20.02 -2.05 23.70
C VAL A 268 21.16 -1.54 22.84
N ASP A 269 21.05 -1.81 21.55
CA ASP A 269 22.00 -1.47 20.51
C ASP A 269 21.33 -0.65 19.37
N ALA A 270 22.07 -0.37 18.31
CA ALA A 270 21.59 0.46 17.20
C ALA A 270 20.31 -0.08 16.51
N PRO A 271 20.16 -1.39 16.23
CA PRO A 271 18.90 -1.96 15.73
C PRO A 271 17.70 -1.72 16.65
N ILE A 272 17.84 -1.89 17.96
CA ILE A 272 16.74 -1.67 18.91
C ILE A 272 16.34 -0.19 18.96
N ILE A 273 17.34 0.71 18.95
CA ILE A 273 17.10 2.17 18.85
C ILE A 273 16.36 2.51 17.54
N ALA A 274 16.79 1.96 16.41
CA ALA A 274 16.16 2.22 15.12
C ALA A 274 14.70 1.74 15.09
N ARG A 275 14.40 0.59 15.71
CA ARG A 275 13.03 0.11 15.87
C ARG A 275 12.19 1.04 16.75
N ALA A 276 12.73 1.49 17.87
CA ALA A 276 12.06 2.45 18.75
C ALA A 276 11.74 3.77 18.03
N GLN A 277 12.68 4.31 17.25
CA GLN A 277 12.45 5.52 16.46
C GLN A 277 11.32 5.32 15.44
N ASN A 278 11.32 4.20 14.70
CA ASN A 278 10.25 3.90 13.74
C ASN A 278 8.87 3.80 14.41
N ILE A 279 8.79 3.27 15.63
CA ILE A 279 7.55 3.22 16.43
C ILE A 279 7.06 4.63 16.74
N LEU A 280 7.94 5.52 17.22
CA LEU A 280 7.57 6.90 17.54
C LEU A 280 7.18 7.71 16.31
N ASP A 281 7.86 7.50 15.18
CA ASP A 281 7.53 8.16 13.92
C ASP A 281 6.13 7.74 13.43
N LYS A 282 5.82 6.43 13.49
CA LYS A 282 4.48 5.92 13.18
C LYS A 282 3.41 6.43 14.15
N ALA A 283 3.70 6.45 15.44
CA ALA A 283 2.79 6.97 16.45
C ALA A 283 2.49 8.46 16.24
N LYS A 284 3.49 9.24 15.85
CA LYS A 284 3.34 10.65 15.50
C LYS A 284 2.48 10.86 14.27
N LEU A 285 2.73 10.11 13.20
CA LEU A 285 1.91 10.15 11.99
C LEU A 285 0.47 9.72 12.26
N SER A 286 0.25 8.80 13.21
CA SER A 286 -1.08 8.32 13.60
C SER A 286 -1.78 9.22 14.64
N GLY A 287 -1.17 10.34 15.04
CA GLY A 287 -1.72 11.25 16.04
C GLY A 287 -1.66 10.75 17.49
N LEU A 288 -1.00 9.62 17.76
CA LEU A 288 -0.88 8.98 19.08
C LEU A 288 0.28 9.53 19.92
N TYR A 289 1.21 10.27 19.31
CA TYR A 289 2.39 10.83 19.98
C TYR A 289 2.74 12.21 19.42
N LYS A 290 2.97 13.21 20.29
CA LYS A 290 3.28 14.59 19.86
C LYS A 290 4.76 14.97 19.91
N GLY A 291 5.61 14.16 20.54
CA GLY A 291 7.00 14.50 20.83
C GLY A 291 7.17 14.91 22.28
#